data_AF-A0A4S2M3E8-F1
#
_entry.id   AF-A0A4S2M3E8-F1
#
_cell.length_a   1.000
_cell.length_b   1.000
_cell.length_c   1.000
_cell.angle_alpha   90.00
_cell.angle_beta   90.00
_cell.angle_gamma   90.00
#
_symmetry.space_group_name_H-M   'P 1'
#
loop_
_entity.id
_entity.type
_entity.pdbx_description
1 polymer ?
#
loop_
_entity_poly.entity_id
_entity_poly.type
_entity_poly.pdbx_seq_one_letter_code
_entity_poly.pdbx_strand_id
1 'polypeptide(L)'
;MPTRAWICMPRAVDLCVTVSFFFCRNKEQVLLKELYDSLQSQILEAFETLIHMQEAADALEKDVHDKNEAMRVDIDQHNLTEKSANIGFKPFATRKPELQMDLQSWEELSRKALDRARAEVERAAEVIHSLHLGLHQAANRMLAKSDRAADAIRMRLHDTERAIRELEAQRDMTEKEREKLQMELKNIEEARRAKYATLKLAQTRLEGRHDRPGNENIEDAAHAGLLEELKGIVDSIDALDEQIDKSRAVIGRLDSQLARLCQEGKMKRETLQVFQELVNIRKRLETPPHTRYPYCPMIPEGIIRQPVIF
;
A
#
# COMPACT_ATOMS: atom_id res chain seq x y z
N MET A 1 -35.69 11.92 29.99
CA MET A 1 -34.28 12.32 29.76
C MET A 1 -33.50 11.10 29.29
N PRO A 2 -33.14 10.99 28.01
CA PRO A 2 -31.96 10.25 27.62
C PRO A 2 -30.96 11.17 26.90
N THR A 3 -29.74 11.15 27.41
CA THR A 3 -28.56 11.84 26.94
C THR A 3 -28.15 11.36 25.55
N ARG A 4 -28.20 12.27 24.57
CA ARG A 4 -27.62 12.07 23.24
C ARG A 4 -26.10 12.04 23.37
N ALA A 5 -25.50 10.86 23.26
CA ALA A 5 -24.08 10.71 23.00
C ALA A 5 -23.82 11.19 21.56
N TRP A 6 -23.23 12.36 21.43
CA TRP A 6 -22.69 12.85 20.15
C TRP A 6 -21.48 12.00 19.81
N ILE A 7 -21.71 10.96 19.01
CA ILE A 7 -20.65 10.26 18.30
C ILE A 7 -20.00 11.29 17.37
N CYS A 8 -18.78 11.71 17.72
CA CYS A 8 -17.94 12.56 16.87
C CYS A 8 -17.74 11.83 15.53
N MET A 9 -18.42 12.30 14.49
CA MET A 9 -18.11 11.90 13.12
C MET A 9 -16.66 12.30 12.80
N PRO A 10 -15.83 11.39 12.25
CA PRO A 10 -14.50 11.77 11.78
C PRO A 10 -14.63 12.78 10.65
N ARG A 11 -13.99 13.94 10.80
CA ARG A 11 -13.96 14.99 9.77
C ARG A 11 -13.23 14.45 8.53
N ALA A 12 -13.71 14.85 7.35
CA ALA A 12 -13.42 14.32 6.01
C ALA A 12 -11.94 14.07 5.60
N VAL A 13 -10.95 14.54 6.36
CA VAL A 13 -9.53 14.35 6.07
C VAL A 13 -9.00 13.01 6.63
N ASP A 14 -9.59 12.49 7.72
CA ASP A 14 -9.28 11.16 8.27
C ASP A 14 -9.71 10.03 7.33
N LEU A 15 -10.73 10.28 6.49
CA LEU A 15 -11.12 9.35 5.44
C LEU A 15 -10.02 9.19 4.38
N CYS A 16 -9.25 10.22 4.06
CA CYS A 16 -8.32 10.15 2.93
C CYS A 16 -7.07 9.28 3.23
N VAL A 17 -6.64 9.24 4.51
CA VAL A 17 -5.53 8.39 4.96
C VAL A 17 -5.99 6.94 5.12
N THR A 18 -7.13 6.72 5.76
CA THR A 18 -7.73 5.40 5.95
C THR A 18 -8.18 4.77 4.63
N VAL A 19 -8.86 5.50 3.75
CA VAL A 19 -9.35 4.96 2.46
C VAL A 19 -8.20 4.59 1.53
N SER A 20 -7.18 5.43 1.37
CA SER A 20 -6.04 5.10 0.49
C SER A 20 -5.20 3.94 1.04
N PHE A 21 -5.01 3.85 2.36
CA PHE A 21 -4.30 2.74 2.99
C PHE A 21 -5.07 1.42 2.87
N PHE A 22 -6.35 1.43 3.19
CA PHE A 22 -7.23 0.27 3.09
C PHE A 22 -7.35 -0.21 1.63
N PHE A 23 -7.41 0.73 0.69
CA PHE A 23 -7.47 0.41 -0.74
C PHE A 23 -6.17 -0.20 -1.28
N CYS A 24 -5.01 0.33 -0.88
CA CYS A 24 -3.72 -0.23 -1.31
C CYS A 24 -3.51 -1.64 -0.73
N ARG A 25 -3.79 -1.81 0.57
CA ARG A 25 -3.74 -3.10 1.26
C ARG A 25 -4.70 -4.13 0.65
N ASN A 26 -5.95 -3.76 0.36
CA ASN A 26 -6.90 -4.66 -0.30
C ASN A 26 -6.40 -5.10 -1.68
N LYS A 27 -5.79 -4.19 -2.46
CA LYS A 27 -5.25 -4.54 -3.77
C LYS A 27 -4.03 -5.47 -3.69
N GLU A 28 -3.17 -5.32 -2.69
CA GLU A 28 -2.05 -6.24 -2.45
C GLU A 28 -2.57 -7.62 -1.99
N GLN A 29 -3.58 -7.67 -1.12
CA GLN A 29 -4.20 -8.92 -0.69
C GLN A 29 -4.91 -9.67 -1.82
N VAL A 30 -5.64 -8.94 -2.68
CA VAL A 30 -6.28 -9.52 -3.87
C VAL A 30 -5.23 -10.12 -4.79
N LEU A 31 -4.15 -9.38 -5.09
CA LEU A 31 -3.06 -9.90 -5.93
C LEU A 31 -2.40 -11.14 -5.31
N LEU A 32 -2.14 -11.14 -4.00
CA LEU A 32 -1.57 -12.31 -3.33
C LEU A 32 -2.47 -13.54 -3.44
N LYS A 33 -3.79 -13.35 -3.29
CA LYS A 33 -4.75 -14.44 -3.45
C LYS A 33 -4.78 -14.95 -4.89
N GLU A 34 -4.85 -14.05 -5.88
CA GLU A 34 -4.82 -14.41 -7.30
C GLU A 34 -3.55 -15.20 -7.66
N LEU A 35 -2.38 -14.76 -7.16
CA LEU A 35 -1.11 -15.45 -7.40
C LEU A 35 -1.05 -16.80 -6.67
N TYR A 36 -1.56 -16.88 -5.44
CA TYR A 36 -1.65 -18.13 -4.69
C TYR A 36 -2.52 -19.15 -5.44
N ASP A 37 -3.74 -18.76 -5.83
CA ASP A 37 -4.67 -19.63 -6.53
C ASP A 37 -4.08 -20.11 -7.88
N SER A 38 -3.40 -19.20 -8.61
CA SER A 38 -2.71 -19.53 -9.86
C SER A 38 -1.56 -20.52 -9.67
N LEU A 39 -0.67 -20.29 -8.70
CA LEU A 39 0.46 -21.18 -8.43
C LEU A 39 0.00 -22.53 -7.89
N GLN A 40 -1.05 -22.54 -7.05
CA GLN A 40 -1.65 -23.77 -6.53
C GLN A 40 -2.21 -24.61 -7.68
N SER A 41 -2.87 -23.99 -8.66
CA SER A 41 -3.37 -24.70 -9.85
C SER A 41 -2.23 -25.35 -10.65
N GLN A 42 -1.11 -24.64 -10.85
CA GLN A 42 0.06 -25.18 -11.56
C GLN A 42 0.72 -26.33 -10.80
N ILE A 43 0.74 -26.27 -9.46
CA ILE A 43 1.24 -27.36 -8.62
C ILE A 43 0.37 -28.61 -8.77
N LEU A 44 -0.96 -28.45 -8.81
CA LEU A 44 -1.88 -29.58 -9.02
C LEU A 44 -1.67 -30.25 -10.39
N GLU A 45 -1.54 -29.45 -11.45
CA GLU A 45 -1.23 -29.95 -12.80
C GLU A 45 0.10 -30.71 -12.85
N ALA A 46 1.11 -30.24 -12.11
CA ALA A 46 2.39 -30.93 -11.99
C ALA A 46 2.27 -32.27 -11.24
N PHE A 47 1.45 -32.33 -10.18
CA PHE A 47 1.18 -33.58 -9.49
C PHE A 47 0.46 -34.61 -10.38
N GLU A 48 -0.53 -34.18 -11.17
CA GLU A 48 -1.20 -35.05 -12.14
C GLU A 48 -0.23 -35.59 -13.19
N THR A 49 0.64 -34.71 -13.72
CA THR A 49 1.66 -35.11 -14.69
C THR A 49 2.65 -36.12 -14.10
N LEU A 50 3.06 -35.94 -12.84
CA LEU A 50 3.92 -36.91 -12.15
C LEU A 50 3.26 -38.29 -12.01
N ILE A 51 1.95 -38.34 -11.72
CA ILE A 51 1.21 -39.59 -11.64
C ILE A 51 1.22 -40.29 -13.01
N HIS A 52 0.90 -39.58 -14.09
CA HIS A 52 0.89 -40.17 -15.43
C HIS A 52 2.28 -40.60 -15.92
N MET A 53 3.34 -39.86 -15.57
CA MET A 53 4.70 -40.28 -15.82
C MET A 53 5.06 -41.56 -15.07
N GLN A 54 4.67 -41.69 -13.81
CA GLN A 54 4.92 -42.90 -13.03
C GLN A 54 4.21 -44.11 -13.65
N GLU A 55 2.94 -43.96 -14.03
CA GLU A 55 2.19 -45.03 -14.71
C GLU A 55 2.85 -45.47 -16.02
N ALA A 56 3.36 -44.52 -16.81
CA ALA A 56 4.06 -44.83 -18.07
C ALA A 56 5.42 -45.51 -17.81
N ALA A 57 6.14 -45.09 -16.76
CA ALA A 57 7.39 -45.69 -16.34
C ALA A 57 7.18 -47.14 -15.85
N ASP A 58 6.20 -47.37 -14.97
CA ASP A 58 5.87 -48.70 -14.45
C ASP A 58 5.49 -49.67 -15.59
N ALA A 59 4.72 -49.19 -16.57
CA ALA A 59 4.35 -49.98 -17.74
C ALA A 59 5.57 -50.36 -18.60
N LEU A 60 6.52 -49.44 -18.78
CA LEU A 60 7.75 -49.69 -19.52
C LEU A 60 8.70 -50.63 -18.76
N GLU A 61 8.84 -50.44 -17.45
CA GLU A 61 9.64 -51.31 -16.59
C GLU A 61 9.12 -52.75 -16.63
N LYS A 62 7.80 -52.92 -16.56
CA LYS A 62 7.16 -54.22 -16.71
C LYS A 62 7.41 -54.85 -18.09
N ASP A 63 7.22 -54.10 -19.17
CA ASP A 63 7.48 -54.59 -20.54
C ASP A 63 8.95 -55.03 -20.72
N VAL A 64 9.90 -54.26 -20.18
CA VAL A 64 11.33 -54.62 -20.19
C VAL A 64 11.61 -55.85 -19.32
N HIS A 65 11.01 -55.94 -18.13
CA HIS A 65 11.15 -57.09 -17.24
C HIS A 65 10.66 -58.38 -17.91
N ASP A 66 9.44 -58.37 -18.44
CA ASP A 66 8.83 -59.54 -19.09
C ASP A 66 9.65 -60.00 -20.30
N LYS A 67 10.24 -59.07 -21.07
CA LYS A 67 11.14 -59.40 -22.18
C LYS A 67 12.48 -59.99 -21.74
N ASN A 68 13.07 -59.46 -20.67
CA ASN A 68 14.31 -60.00 -20.12
C ASN A 68 14.10 -61.42 -19.56
N GLU A 69 12.97 -61.65 -18.92
CA GLU A 69 12.55 -62.98 -18.44
C GLU A 69 12.34 -63.95 -19.59
N ALA A 70 11.64 -63.54 -20.66
CA ALA A 70 11.48 -64.35 -21.87
C ALA A 70 12.84 -64.70 -22.51
N MET A 71 13.73 -63.72 -22.66
CA MET A 71 15.08 -63.93 -23.18
C MET A 71 15.88 -64.91 -22.31
N ARG A 72 15.78 -64.81 -20.97
CA ARG A 72 16.44 -65.76 -20.05
C ARG A 72 15.94 -67.18 -20.28
N VAL A 73 14.62 -67.36 -20.37
CA VAL A 73 14.01 -68.67 -20.65
C VAL A 73 14.54 -69.23 -21.98
N ASP A 74 14.58 -68.41 -23.04
CA ASP A 74 15.06 -68.83 -24.36
C ASP A 74 16.55 -69.23 -24.34
N ILE A 75 17.39 -68.48 -23.61
CA ILE A 75 18.80 -68.82 -23.41
C ILE A 75 18.94 -70.14 -22.64
N ASP A 76 18.18 -70.31 -21.56
CA ASP A 76 18.20 -71.54 -20.76
C ASP A 76 17.79 -72.75 -21.62
N GLN A 77 16.77 -72.60 -22.46
CA GLN A 77 16.35 -73.66 -23.39
C GLN A 77 17.38 -73.93 -24.48
N HIS A 78 17.99 -72.89 -25.04
CA HIS A 78 19.05 -73.02 -26.06
C HIS A 78 20.26 -73.79 -25.53
N ASN A 79 20.61 -73.61 -24.26
CA ASN A 79 21.74 -74.25 -23.61
C ASN A 79 21.49 -75.72 -23.20
N LEU A 80 20.26 -76.22 -23.33
CA LEU A 80 19.96 -77.63 -23.07
C LEU A 80 20.57 -78.53 -24.15
N THR A 81 21.14 -79.66 -23.72
CA THR A 81 21.67 -80.69 -24.60
C THR A 81 21.02 -82.04 -24.28
N GLU A 82 21.19 -83.03 -25.16
CA GLU A 82 20.69 -84.41 -24.95
C GLU A 82 21.24 -85.07 -23.67
N LYS A 83 22.32 -84.52 -23.08
CA LYS A 83 22.95 -85.03 -21.87
C LYS A 83 22.56 -84.23 -20.61
N SER A 84 21.73 -83.19 -20.75
CA SER A 84 21.32 -82.35 -19.62
C SER A 84 20.40 -83.11 -18.67
N ALA A 85 20.61 -82.97 -17.35
CA ALA A 85 19.91 -83.75 -16.33
C ALA A 85 18.38 -83.50 -16.23
N ASN A 86 17.88 -82.37 -16.75
CA ASN A 86 16.49 -81.93 -16.60
C ASN A 86 15.62 -82.12 -17.87
N ILE A 87 15.99 -83.05 -18.76
CA ILE A 87 15.22 -83.37 -19.97
C ILE A 87 14.35 -84.62 -19.74
N GLY A 88 13.16 -84.67 -20.37
CA GLY A 88 12.25 -85.80 -20.25
C GLY A 88 10.96 -85.62 -21.04
N PHE A 89 10.23 -86.71 -21.27
CA PHE A 89 8.98 -86.68 -22.04
C PHE A 89 7.91 -85.83 -21.34
N LYS A 90 7.31 -84.88 -22.07
CA LYS A 90 6.24 -84.02 -21.57
C LYS A 90 4.88 -84.49 -22.13
N PRO A 91 3.88 -84.79 -21.28
CA PRO A 91 2.61 -85.41 -21.70
C PRO A 91 1.74 -84.53 -22.61
N PHE A 92 1.97 -83.20 -22.63
CA PHE A 92 1.23 -82.25 -23.46
C PHE A 92 2.16 -81.33 -24.28
N ALA A 93 3.18 -81.91 -24.91
CA ALA A 93 4.24 -81.14 -25.60
C ALA A 93 3.73 -80.26 -26.76
N THR A 94 2.62 -80.62 -27.41
CA THR A 94 2.04 -79.87 -28.54
C THR A 94 0.95 -78.89 -28.13
N ARG A 95 0.67 -78.74 -26.82
CA ARG A 95 -0.35 -77.81 -26.33
C ARG A 95 0.08 -76.38 -26.64
N LYS A 96 -0.76 -75.65 -27.37
CA LYS A 96 -0.63 -74.20 -27.51
C LYS A 96 -1.27 -73.49 -26.32
N PRO A 97 -0.64 -72.42 -25.77
CA PRO A 97 -1.30 -71.52 -24.85
C PRO A 97 -2.60 -70.98 -25.43
N GLU A 98 -3.62 -70.79 -24.60
CA GLU A 98 -4.94 -70.28 -25.02
C GLU A 98 -4.90 -68.84 -25.52
N LEU A 99 -3.91 -68.08 -25.06
CA LEU A 99 -3.63 -66.71 -25.49
C LEU A 99 -2.18 -66.66 -25.97
N GLN A 100 -1.99 -66.81 -27.28
CA GLN A 100 -0.71 -66.49 -27.92
C GLN A 100 -0.85 -65.20 -28.70
N MET A 101 0.07 -64.27 -28.45
CA MET A 101 0.14 -63.00 -29.15
C MET A 101 0.91 -63.19 -30.46
N ASP A 102 0.47 -62.53 -31.53
CA ASP A 102 1.23 -62.45 -32.77
C ASP A 102 2.35 -61.40 -32.67
N LEU A 103 3.37 -61.54 -33.52
CA LEU A 103 4.55 -60.68 -33.48
C LEU A 103 4.21 -59.20 -33.73
N GLN A 104 3.25 -58.90 -34.60
CA GLN A 104 2.86 -57.53 -34.92
C GLN A 104 2.19 -56.88 -33.71
N SER A 105 1.23 -57.58 -33.09
CA SER A 105 0.58 -57.11 -31.86
C SER A 105 1.57 -56.92 -30.71
N TRP A 106 2.56 -57.81 -30.56
CA TRP A 106 3.61 -57.69 -29.56
C TRP A 106 4.47 -56.43 -29.77
N GLU A 107 4.94 -56.21 -31.00
CA GLU A 107 5.74 -55.03 -31.34
C GLU A 107 4.94 -53.73 -31.16
N GLU A 108 3.67 -53.73 -31.57
CA GLU A 108 2.78 -52.59 -31.41
C GLU A 108 2.55 -52.21 -29.95
N LEU A 109 2.37 -53.18 -29.05
CA LEU A 109 2.17 -52.91 -27.63
C LEU A 109 3.39 -52.21 -27.02
N SER A 110 4.59 -52.70 -27.32
CA SER A 110 5.82 -52.08 -26.84
C SER A 110 6.06 -50.71 -27.46
N ARG A 111 5.74 -50.53 -28.76
CA ARG A 111 5.82 -49.23 -29.43
C ARG A 111 4.85 -48.22 -28.81
N LYS A 112 3.60 -48.62 -28.56
CA LYS A 112 2.59 -47.79 -27.88
C LYS A 112 3.02 -47.40 -26.46
N ALA A 113 3.63 -48.31 -25.70
CA ALA A 113 4.16 -48.01 -24.37
C ALA A 113 5.30 -46.98 -24.42
N LEU A 114 6.22 -47.13 -25.39
CA LEU A 114 7.32 -46.19 -25.60
C LEU A 114 6.81 -44.81 -26.04
N ASP A 115 5.88 -44.77 -26.99
CA ASP A 115 5.29 -43.52 -27.49
C ASP A 115 4.52 -42.79 -26.38
N ARG A 116 3.78 -43.52 -25.54
CA ARG A 116 3.15 -42.96 -24.34
C ARG A 116 4.19 -42.36 -23.40
N ALA A 117 5.24 -43.10 -23.05
CA ALA A 117 6.29 -42.59 -22.15
C ALA A 117 6.97 -41.33 -22.71
N ARG A 118 7.23 -41.28 -24.03
CA ARG A 118 7.79 -40.09 -24.69
C ARG A 118 6.85 -38.89 -24.60
N ALA A 119 5.56 -39.10 -24.87
CA ALA A 119 4.55 -38.04 -24.77
C ALA A 119 4.41 -37.51 -23.33
N GLU A 120 4.50 -38.38 -22.32
CA GLU A 120 4.50 -37.98 -20.90
C GLU A 120 5.73 -37.16 -20.52
N VAL A 121 6.92 -37.52 -21.02
CA VAL A 121 8.16 -36.77 -20.80
C VAL A 121 8.09 -35.38 -21.44
N GLU A 122 7.56 -35.28 -22.67
CA GLU A 122 7.37 -34.00 -23.35
C GLU A 122 6.39 -33.10 -22.59
N ARG A 123 5.25 -33.65 -22.15
CA ARG A 123 4.28 -32.91 -21.31
C ARG A 123 4.91 -32.44 -20.00
N ALA A 124 5.71 -33.27 -19.36
CA ALA A 124 6.41 -32.88 -18.13
C ALA A 124 7.39 -31.72 -18.35
N ALA A 125 8.09 -31.70 -19.49
CA ALA A 125 8.97 -30.58 -19.85
C ALA A 125 8.18 -29.28 -20.04
N GLU A 126 7.01 -29.33 -20.68
CA GLU A 126 6.10 -28.18 -20.81
C GLU A 126 5.60 -27.67 -19.45
N VAL A 127 5.20 -28.57 -18.56
CA VAL A 127 4.73 -28.22 -17.20
C VAL A 127 5.86 -27.59 -16.38
N ILE A 128 7.08 -28.12 -16.44
CA ILE A 128 8.25 -27.51 -15.78
C ILE A 128 8.51 -26.11 -16.32
N HIS A 129 8.43 -25.91 -17.65
CA HIS A 129 8.58 -24.59 -18.25
C HIS A 129 7.47 -23.62 -17.77
N SER A 130 6.22 -24.07 -17.75
CA SER A 130 5.06 -23.31 -17.27
C SER A 130 5.20 -22.90 -15.79
N LEU A 131 5.67 -23.81 -14.93
CA LEU A 131 5.94 -23.55 -13.51
C LEU A 131 7.02 -22.48 -13.32
N HIS A 132 8.15 -22.60 -14.01
CA HIS A 132 9.21 -21.59 -13.94
C HIS A 132 8.72 -20.23 -14.43
N LEU A 133 8.02 -20.20 -15.57
CA LEU A 133 7.43 -18.97 -16.10
C LEU A 133 6.41 -18.37 -15.13
N GLY A 134 5.53 -19.18 -14.55
CA GLY A 134 4.52 -18.77 -13.57
C GLY A 134 5.15 -18.17 -12.32
N LEU A 135 6.19 -18.81 -11.78
CA LEU A 135 6.96 -18.31 -10.63
C LEU A 135 7.62 -16.96 -10.94
N HIS A 136 8.29 -16.83 -12.09
CA HIS A 136 8.90 -15.56 -12.51
C HIS A 136 7.86 -14.46 -12.71
N GLN A 137 6.73 -14.76 -13.33
CA GLN A 137 5.64 -13.80 -13.51
C GLN A 137 5.03 -13.38 -12.17
N ALA A 138 4.81 -14.32 -11.24
CA ALA A 138 4.31 -14.03 -9.90
C ALA A 138 5.27 -13.11 -9.13
N ALA A 139 6.57 -13.44 -9.11
CA ALA A 139 7.60 -12.63 -8.47
C ALA A 139 7.64 -11.20 -9.07
N ASN A 140 7.67 -11.08 -10.39
CA ASN A 140 7.67 -9.79 -11.07
C ASN A 140 6.42 -8.96 -10.78
N ARG A 141 5.24 -9.59 -10.74
CA ARG A 141 3.98 -8.91 -10.39
C ARG A 141 3.99 -8.43 -8.94
N MET A 142 4.50 -9.25 -8.00
CA MET A 142 4.63 -8.87 -6.60
C MET A 142 5.60 -7.70 -6.41
N LEU A 143 6.79 -7.77 -7.03
CA LEU A 143 7.78 -6.70 -6.97
C LEU A 143 7.24 -5.40 -7.57
N ALA A 144 6.68 -5.46 -8.79
CA ALA A 144 6.09 -4.29 -9.43
C ALA A 144 4.93 -3.69 -8.61
N LYS A 145 4.18 -4.51 -7.87
CA LYS A 145 3.14 -4.03 -6.96
C LYS A 145 3.74 -3.34 -5.74
N SER A 146 4.76 -3.96 -5.14
CA SER A 146 5.50 -3.42 -4.00
C SER A 146 6.10 -2.06 -4.32
N ASP A 147 6.79 -1.94 -5.46
CA ASP A 147 7.44 -0.72 -5.93
C ASP A 147 6.43 0.42 -6.13
N ARG A 148 5.33 0.15 -6.85
CA ARG A 148 4.26 1.15 -7.05
C ARG A 148 3.67 1.64 -5.73
N ALA A 149 3.52 0.75 -4.76
CA ALA A 149 3.01 1.13 -3.45
C ALA A 149 4.05 1.92 -2.64
N ALA A 150 5.34 1.58 -2.75
CA ALA A 150 6.43 2.34 -2.15
C ALA A 150 6.56 3.76 -2.76
N ASP A 151 6.42 3.89 -4.08
CA ASP A 151 6.37 5.17 -4.79
C ASP A 151 5.19 6.03 -4.33
N ALA A 152 4.00 5.43 -4.25
CA ALA A 152 2.80 6.13 -3.77
C ALA A 152 2.96 6.63 -2.33
N ILE A 153 3.56 5.82 -1.44
CA ILE A 153 3.84 6.23 -0.05
C ILE A 153 4.86 7.36 -0.02
N ARG A 154 5.95 7.28 -0.79
CA ARG A 154 6.96 8.35 -0.88
C ARG A 154 6.36 9.67 -1.35
N MET A 155 5.52 9.64 -2.39
CA MET A 155 4.84 10.83 -2.89
C MET A 155 3.93 11.44 -1.83
N ARG A 156 3.11 10.62 -1.13
CA ARG A 156 2.24 11.10 -0.06
C ARG A 156 2.99 11.67 1.13
N LEU A 157 4.15 11.09 1.48
CA LEU A 157 5.02 11.60 2.53
C LEU A 157 5.49 13.01 2.17
N HIS A 158 6.07 13.16 0.98
CA HIS A 158 6.54 14.45 0.46
C HIS A 158 5.41 15.50 0.41
N ASP A 159 4.24 15.14 -0.09
CA ASP A 159 3.09 16.05 -0.18
C ASP A 159 2.59 16.47 1.21
N THR A 160 2.62 15.55 2.19
CA THR A 160 2.24 15.85 3.57
C THR A 160 3.24 16.78 4.24
N GLU A 161 4.55 16.54 4.06
CA GLU A 161 5.61 17.42 4.57
C GLU A 161 5.54 18.83 3.94
N ARG A 162 5.26 18.90 2.64
CA ARG A 162 5.03 20.17 1.94
C ARG A 162 3.81 20.89 2.52
N ALA A 163 2.69 20.21 2.70
CA ALA A 163 1.48 20.81 3.27
C ALA A 163 1.71 21.32 4.70
N ILE A 164 2.50 20.62 5.52
CA ILE A 164 2.89 21.08 6.86
C ILE A 164 3.68 22.39 6.77
N ARG A 165 4.70 22.46 5.91
CA ARG A 165 5.50 23.67 5.70
C ARG A 165 4.66 24.86 5.24
N GLU A 166 3.72 24.62 4.32
CA GLU A 166 2.80 25.65 3.85
C GLU A 166 1.86 26.15 4.95
N LEU A 167 1.33 25.25 5.79
CA LEU A 167 0.49 25.60 6.94
C LEU A 167 1.28 26.39 8.00
N GLU A 168 2.52 26.01 8.27
CA GLU A 168 3.41 26.73 9.19
C GLU A 168 3.72 28.14 8.67
N ALA A 169 4.03 28.28 7.38
CA ALA A 169 4.25 29.60 6.77
C ALA A 169 2.99 30.49 6.85
N GLN A 170 1.81 29.93 6.59
CA GLN A 170 0.53 30.65 6.72
C GLN A 170 0.24 31.07 8.15
N ARG A 171 0.51 30.19 9.13
CA ARG A 171 0.38 30.51 10.55
C ARG A 171 1.29 31.68 10.92
N ASP A 172 2.57 31.60 10.57
CA ASP A 172 3.56 32.62 10.91
C ASP A 172 3.23 33.98 10.27
N MET A 173 2.70 33.98 9.04
CA MET A 173 2.22 35.20 8.39
C MET A 173 1.00 35.80 9.12
N THR A 174 0.05 34.96 9.49
CA THR A 174 -1.19 35.38 10.20
C THR A 174 -0.86 35.90 11.61
N GLU A 175 0.13 35.30 12.29
CA GLU A 175 0.62 35.74 13.60
C GLU A 175 1.29 37.11 13.51
N LYS A 176 2.15 37.34 12.51
CA LYS A 176 2.73 38.66 12.25
C LYS A 176 1.69 39.73 11.93
N GLU A 177 0.64 39.38 11.18
CA GLU A 177 -0.47 40.31 10.90
C GLU A 177 -1.23 40.66 12.17
N ARG A 178 -1.51 39.67 13.01
CA ARG A 178 -2.14 39.86 14.32
C ARG A 178 -1.31 40.78 15.22
N GLU A 179 0.00 40.57 15.32
CA GLU A 179 0.91 41.40 16.12
C GLU A 179 0.92 42.87 15.65
N LYS A 180 0.92 43.10 14.33
CA LYS A 180 0.83 44.45 13.75
C LYS A 180 -0.49 45.13 14.15
N LEU A 181 -1.62 44.44 14.00
CA LEU A 181 -2.92 44.98 14.37
C LEU A 181 -3.06 45.23 15.88
N GLN A 182 -2.41 44.40 16.71
CA GLN A 182 -2.36 44.64 18.16
C GLN A 182 -1.57 45.90 18.51
N MET A 183 -0.46 46.16 17.81
CA MET A 183 0.30 47.40 17.98
C MET A 183 -0.50 48.62 17.50
N GLU A 184 -1.17 48.52 16.35
CA GLU A 184 -2.05 49.58 15.83
C GLU A 184 -3.21 49.87 16.79
N LEU A 185 -3.85 48.83 17.33
CA LEU A 185 -4.91 48.96 18.34
C LEU A 185 -4.40 49.73 19.57
N LYS A 186 -3.21 49.41 20.06
CA LYS A 186 -2.60 50.12 21.18
C LYS A 186 -2.39 51.61 20.88
N ASN A 187 -1.90 51.93 19.68
CA ASN A 187 -1.70 53.32 19.25
C ASN A 187 -3.03 54.09 19.16
N ILE A 188 -4.11 53.46 18.65
CA ILE A 188 -5.44 54.07 18.58
C ILE A 188 -6.02 54.29 19.98
N GLU A 189 -5.85 53.33 20.90
CA GLU A 189 -6.25 53.47 22.29
C GLU A 189 -5.51 54.63 23.00
N GLU A 190 -4.21 54.82 22.72
CA GLU A 190 -3.42 55.94 23.21
C GLU A 190 -3.90 57.28 22.63
N ALA A 191 -4.19 57.34 21.33
CA ALA A 191 -4.78 58.52 20.69
C ALA A 191 -6.15 58.87 21.30
N ARG A 192 -6.98 57.86 21.60
CA ARG A 192 -8.26 58.06 22.30
C ARG A 192 -8.06 58.67 23.69
N ARG A 193 -7.11 58.15 24.48
CA ARG A 193 -6.78 58.71 25.79
C ARG A 193 -6.33 60.18 25.71
N ALA A 194 -5.52 60.51 24.71
CA ALA A 194 -5.11 61.90 24.46
C ALA A 194 -6.33 62.80 24.16
N LYS A 195 -7.28 62.34 23.33
CA LYS A 195 -8.53 63.07 23.06
C LYS A 195 -9.41 63.25 24.30
N TYR A 196 -9.52 62.24 25.16
CA TYR A 196 -10.21 62.38 26.45
C TYR A 196 -9.57 63.45 27.35
N ALA A 197 -8.24 63.57 27.36
CA ALA A 197 -7.55 64.63 28.09
C ALA A 197 -7.88 66.02 27.52
N THR A 198 -7.93 66.16 26.18
CA THR A 198 -8.38 67.40 25.52
C THR A 198 -9.84 67.72 25.82
N LEU A 199 -10.73 66.72 25.81
CA LEU A 199 -12.14 66.87 26.14
C LEU A 199 -12.31 67.39 27.57
N LYS A 200 -11.61 66.78 28.52
CA LYS A 200 -11.63 67.19 29.94
C LYS A 200 -11.21 68.66 30.09
N LEU A 201 -10.15 69.08 29.40
CA LEU A 201 -9.69 70.47 29.41
C LEU A 201 -10.74 71.43 28.83
N ALA A 202 -11.34 71.09 27.68
CA ALA A 202 -12.38 71.90 27.06
C ALA A 202 -13.61 72.04 27.96
N GLN A 203 -14.07 70.94 28.58
CA GLN A 203 -15.17 70.95 29.55
C GLN A 203 -14.86 71.80 30.78
N THR A 204 -13.66 71.67 31.37
CA THR A 204 -13.26 72.49 32.52
C THR A 204 -13.21 73.98 32.16
N ARG A 205 -12.75 74.33 30.95
CA ARG A 205 -12.75 75.71 30.45
C ARG A 205 -14.17 76.25 30.24
N LEU A 206 -15.08 75.41 29.75
CA LEU A 206 -16.48 75.78 29.55
C LEU A 206 -17.19 76.01 30.89
N GLU A 207 -16.99 75.10 31.86
CA GLU A 207 -17.51 75.20 33.22
C GLU A 207 -17.05 76.48 33.91
N GLY A 208 -15.75 76.79 33.87
CA GLY A 208 -15.23 78.02 34.47
C GLY A 208 -15.76 79.31 33.82
N ARG A 209 -16.29 79.25 32.59
CA ARG A 209 -16.99 80.37 31.96
C ARG A 209 -18.46 80.45 32.37
N HIS A 210 -19.06 79.35 32.84
CA HIS A 210 -20.44 79.31 33.31
C HIS A 210 -20.61 80.12 34.62
N ASP A 211 -19.57 80.18 35.45
CA ASP A 211 -19.56 80.91 36.73
C ASP A 211 -19.45 82.44 36.62
N ARG A 212 -19.59 83.00 35.41
CA ARG A 212 -19.52 84.47 35.21
C ARG A 212 -20.73 85.15 35.87
N PRO A 213 -20.53 86.18 36.72
CA PRO A 213 -21.62 86.81 37.45
C PRO A 213 -22.44 87.78 36.58
N GLY A 214 -23.76 87.77 36.80
CA GLY A 214 -24.68 88.79 36.30
C GLY A 214 -24.70 88.94 34.78
N ASN A 215 -24.57 90.17 34.29
CA ASN A 215 -24.69 90.50 32.87
C ASN A 215 -23.44 90.15 32.05
N GLU A 216 -22.32 89.75 32.68
CA GLU A 216 -21.09 89.33 32.00
C GLU A 216 -21.16 87.87 31.51
N ASN A 217 -22.23 87.15 31.84
CA ASN A 217 -22.50 85.81 31.32
C ASN A 217 -23.07 85.87 29.89
N ILE A 218 -22.19 86.17 28.93
CA ILE A 218 -22.52 86.35 27.52
C ILE A 218 -21.93 85.20 26.70
N GLU A 219 -22.66 84.75 25.68
CA GLU A 219 -22.16 83.85 24.63
C GLU A 219 -21.20 84.60 23.69
N ASP A 220 -19.98 84.83 24.17
CA ASP A 220 -18.91 85.40 23.35
C ASP A 220 -18.36 84.40 22.33
N ALA A 221 -17.58 84.90 21.36
CA ALA A 221 -17.00 84.08 20.30
C ALA A 221 -16.14 82.91 20.82
N ALA A 222 -15.52 83.07 21.99
CA ALA A 222 -14.67 82.03 22.56
C ALA A 222 -15.49 80.98 23.34
N HIS A 223 -16.68 81.31 23.85
CA HIS A 223 -17.65 80.32 24.34
C HIS A 223 -18.19 79.48 23.17
N ALA A 224 -18.62 80.13 22.09
CA ALA A 224 -19.09 79.42 20.88
C ALA A 224 -17.99 78.52 20.27
N GLY A 225 -16.76 79.02 20.17
CA GLY A 225 -15.62 78.23 19.69
C GLY A 225 -15.31 77.01 20.57
N LEU A 226 -15.39 77.14 21.90
CA LEU A 226 -15.20 75.99 22.82
C LEU A 226 -16.30 74.93 22.66
N LEU A 227 -17.56 75.32 22.40
CA LEU A 227 -18.65 74.39 22.13
C LEU A 227 -18.42 73.61 20.82
N GLU A 228 -17.95 74.31 19.78
CA GLU A 228 -17.65 73.70 18.49
C GLU A 228 -16.44 72.74 18.57
N GLU A 229 -15.38 73.17 19.27
CA GLU A 229 -14.22 72.31 19.59
C GLU A 229 -14.64 71.07 20.39
N LEU A 230 -15.50 71.24 21.41
CA LEU A 230 -16.00 70.13 22.22
C LEU A 230 -16.75 69.11 21.35
N LYS A 231 -17.64 69.56 20.48
CA LYS A 231 -18.35 68.70 19.53
C LYS A 231 -17.36 67.95 18.63
N GLY A 232 -16.39 68.65 18.03
CA GLY A 232 -15.38 68.01 17.18
C GLY A 232 -14.48 67.00 17.91
N ILE A 233 -14.20 67.22 19.21
CA ILE A 233 -13.47 66.25 20.05
C ILE A 233 -14.32 65.01 20.32
N VAL A 234 -15.61 65.18 20.63
CA VAL A 234 -16.55 64.05 20.82
C VAL A 234 -16.66 63.22 19.54
N ASP A 235 -16.89 63.86 18.39
CA ASP A 235 -16.96 63.18 17.09
C ASP A 235 -15.65 62.41 16.80
N SER A 236 -14.49 62.98 17.17
CA SER A 236 -13.19 62.31 17.03
C SER A 236 -13.05 61.08 17.94
N ILE A 237 -13.59 61.14 19.18
CA ILE A 237 -13.57 60.01 20.12
C ILE A 237 -14.45 58.89 19.60
N ASP A 238 -15.66 59.21 19.14
CA ASP A 238 -16.61 58.23 18.59
C ASP A 238 -16.01 57.51 17.37
N ALA A 239 -15.33 58.24 16.48
CA ALA A 239 -14.62 57.65 15.34
C ALA A 239 -13.47 56.73 15.77
N LEU A 240 -12.72 57.09 16.82
CA LEU A 240 -11.65 56.25 17.37
C LEU A 240 -12.21 54.99 18.04
N ASP A 241 -13.33 55.08 18.75
CA ASP A 241 -14.00 53.93 19.35
C ASP A 241 -14.54 52.96 18.29
N GLU A 242 -15.14 53.47 17.22
CA GLU A 242 -15.54 52.63 16.09
C GLU A 242 -14.33 51.91 15.45
N GLN A 243 -13.19 52.59 15.34
CA GLN A 243 -11.96 51.99 14.80
C GLN A 243 -11.37 50.94 15.75
N ILE A 244 -11.45 51.13 17.06
CA ILE A 244 -11.06 50.15 18.08
C ILE A 244 -11.90 48.88 17.94
N ASP A 245 -13.22 49.02 17.83
CA ASP A 245 -14.14 47.88 17.72
C ASP A 245 -13.90 47.10 16.42
N LYS A 246 -13.71 47.80 15.30
CA LYS A 246 -13.32 47.19 14.02
C LYS A 246 -12.00 46.42 14.13
N SER A 247 -10.99 46.99 14.77
CA SER A 247 -9.67 46.36 14.94
C SER A 247 -9.76 45.12 15.81
N ARG A 248 -10.49 45.18 16.94
CA ARG A 248 -10.75 44.03 17.82
C ARG A 248 -11.49 42.90 17.10
N ALA A 249 -12.48 43.23 16.27
CA ALA A 249 -13.19 42.25 15.47
C ALA A 249 -12.26 41.55 14.45
N VAL A 250 -11.34 42.29 13.81
CA VAL A 250 -10.35 41.70 12.90
C VAL A 250 -9.39 40.77 13.66
N ILE A 251 -8.86 41.20 14.81
CA ILE A 251 -7.97 40.38 15.64
C ILE A 251 -8.67 39.06 16.05
N GLY A 252 -9.93 39.12 16.48
CA GLY A 252 -10.71 37.92 16.83
C GLY A 252 -10.91 36.94 15.66
N ARG A 253 -11.03 37.47 14.42
CA ARG A 253 -11.05 36.62 13.21
C ARG A 253 -9.69 35.96 12.96
N LEU A 254 -8.59 36.69 13.13
CA LEU A 254 -7.24 36.15 13.00
C LEU A 254 -6.95 35.08 14.07
N ASP A 255 -7.39 35.28 15.31
CA ASP A 255 -7.28 34.28 16.37
C ASP A 255 -8.02 32.98 16.00
N SER A 256 -9.23 33.10 15.45
CA SER A 256 -10.01 31.97 14.98
C SER A 256 -9.32 31.24 13.81
N GLN A 257 -8.71 32.01 12.89
CA GLN A 257 -7.95 31.46 11.78
C GLN A 257 -6.68 30.74 12.25
N LEU A 258 -5.93 31.31 13.21
CA LEU A 258 -4.76 30.69 13.82
C LEU A 258 -5.13 29.37 14.51
N ALA A 259 -6.21 29.34 15.28
CA ALA A 259 -6.69 28.12 15.93
C ALA A 259 -6.99 27.01 14.90
N ARG A 260 -7.60 27.37 13.76
CA ARG A 260 -7.86 26.44 12.65
C ARG A 260 -6.56 25.94 12.02
N LEU A 261 -5.62 26.83 11.69
CA LEU A 261 -4.33 26.47 11.09
C LEU A 261 -3.52 25.55 12.02
N CYS A 262 -3.50 25.82 13.33
CA CYS A 262 -2.84 24.98 14.32
C CYS A 262 -3.46 23.58 14.39
N GLN A 263 -4.80 23.49 14.37
CA GLN A 263 -5.49 22.19 14.35
C GLN A 263 -5.19 21.42 13.06
N GLU A 264 -5.28 22.06 11.90
CA GLU A 264 -4.96 21.45 10.60
C GLU A 264 -3.50 20.96 10.56
N GLY A 265 -2.56 21.78 11.04
CA GLY A 265 -1.14 21.41 11.16
C GLY A 265 -0.91 20.21 12.07
N LYS A 266 -1.60 20.15 13.22
CA LYS A 266 -1.54 19.00 14.14
C LYS A 266 -2.00 17.71 13.44
N MET A 267 -3.17 17.73 12.80
CA MET A 267 -3.69 16.56 12.08
C MET A 267 -2.75 16.10 10.97
N LYS A 268 -2.10 17.03 10.25
CA LYS A 268 -1.11 16.69 9.22
C LYS A 268 0.16 16.07 9.78
N ARG A 269 0.64 16.52 10.95
CA ARG A 269 1.78 15.89 11.64
C ARG A 269 1.46 14.48 12.13
N GLU A 270 0.26 14.25 12.66
CA GLU A 270 -0.21 12.91 13.02
C GLU A 270 -0.27 12.00 11.78
N THR A 271 -0.79 12.52 10.66
CA THR A 271 -0.78 11.83 9.37
C THR A 271 0.64 11.49 8.90
N LEU A 272 1.59 12.41 9.06
CA LEU A 272 2.99 12.20 8.70
C LEU A 272 3.62 11.06 9.51
N GLN A 273 3.37 11.02 10.82
CA GLN A 273 3.85 9.93 11.69
C GLN A 273 3.33 8.58 11.22
N VAL A 274 2.05 8.49 10.84
CA VAL A 274 1.48 7.25 10.28
C VAL A 274 2.25 6.82 9.03
N PHE A 275 2.54 7.74 8.09
CA PHE A 275 3.32 7.38 6.89
C PHE A 275 4.76 6.94 7.21
N GLN A 276 5.41 7.58 8.18
CA GLN A 276 6.75 7.19 8.62
C GLN A 276 6.75 5.77 9.21
N GLU A 277 5.76 5.44 10.05
CA GLU A 277 5.60 4.08 10.58
C GLU A 277 5.33 3.05 9.47
N LEU A 278 4.53 3.41 8.46
CA LEU A 278 4.29 2.54 7.32
C LEU A 278 5.57 2.23 6.52
N VAL A 279 6.43 3.23 6.32
CA VAL A 279 7.74 3.03 5.70
C VAL A 279 8.61 2.10 6.55
N ASN A 280 8.61 2.26 7.87
CA ASN A 280 9.36 1.39 8.78
C ASN A 280 8.86 -0.06 8.75
N ILE A 281 7.54 -0.26 8.74
CA ILE A 281 6.93 -1.59 8.61
C ILE A 281 7.36 -2.24 7.29
N ARG A 282 7.35 -1.50 6.18
CA ARG A 282 7.76 -2.03 4.86
C ARG A 282 9.23 -2.39 4.81
N LYS A 283 10.13 -1.58 5.37
CA LYS A 283 11.56 -1.91 5.47
C LYS A 283 11.80 -3.23 6.21
N ARG A 284 10.98 -3.56 7.21
CA ARG A 284 11.04 -4.84 7.93
C ARG A 284 10.58 -6.03 7.08
N LEU A 285 9.83 -5.80 6.02
CA LEU A 285 9.37 -6.83 5.07
C LEU A 285 10.35 -7.03 3.91
N GLU A 286 11.28 -6.10 3.68
CA GLU A 286 12.31 -6.18 2.63
C GLU A 286 13.44 -7.18 2.97
N THR A 287 13.52 -7.68 4.20
CA THR A 287 14.45 -8.77 4.53
C THR A 287 14.06 -10.04 3.77
N PRO A 288 14.93 -10.59 2.91
CA PRO A 288 14.60 -11.78 2.16
C PRO A 288 14.48 -12.98 3.11
N PRO A 289 13.48 -13.87 2.94
CA PRO A 289 13.65 -15.22 3.46
C PRO A 289 14.89 -15.79 2.79
N HIS A 290 15.88 -16.20 3.58
CA HIS A 290 16.98 -17.04 3.12
C HIS A 290 16.34 -18.27 2.47
N THR A 291 16.20 -18.28 1.14
CA THR A 291 15.75 -19.46 0.41
C THR A 291 16.89 -20.46 0.48
N ARG A 292 16.82 -21.25 1.53
CA ARG A 292 17.74 -22.34 1.84
C ARG A 292 17.43 -23.53 0.93
N TYR A 293 17.38 -23.34 -0.39
CA TYR A 293 17.25 -24.44 -1.35
C TYR A 293 18.10 -24.16 -2.60
N PRO A 294 18.93 -25.12 -3.01
CA PRO A 294 19.77 -24.98 -4.19
C PRO A 294 18.92 -25.00 -5.46
N TYR A 295 19.49 -24.43 -6.52
CA TYR A 295 19.02 -24.57 -7.90
C TYR A 295 18.60 -26.03 -8.16
N CYS A 296 17.34 -26.25 -8.54
CA CYS A 296 16.92 -27.56 -9.04
C CYS A 296 17.67 -27.75 -10.37
N PRO A 297 18.57 -28.74 -10.51
CA PRO A 297 19.20 -29.00 -11.79
C PRO A 297 18.09 -29.33 -12.78
N MET A 298 18.01 -28.54 -13.86
CA MET A 298 17.18 -28.84 -15.02
C MET A 298 17.44 -30.31 -15.39
N ILE A 299 16.35 -31.07 -15.54
CA ILE A 299 16.24 -32.49 -15.93
C ILE A 299 17.60 -33.10 -16.32
N PRO A 300 18.12 -34.11 -15.58
CA PRO A 300 19.35 -34.78 -15.97
C PRO A 300 19.21 -35.22 -17.43
N GLU A 301 20.13 -34.78 -18.30
CA GLU A 301 20.24 -35.39 -19.64
C GLU A 301 20.30 -36.90 -19.42
N GLY A 302 19.36 -37.62 -20.04
CA GLY A 302 18.99 -38.98 -19.68
C GLY A 302 20.20 -39.90 -19.49
N ILE A 303 20.04 -40.93 -18.65
CA ILE A 303 21.06 -41.94 -18.34
C ILE A 303 21.83 -42.34 -19.61
N ILE A 304 23.07 -41.85 -19.75
CA ILE A 304 23.99 -42.25 -20.81
C ILE A 304 24.35 -43.72 -20.51
N ARG A 305 23.64 -44.66 -21.12
CA ARG A 305 24.03 -46.06 -21.10
C ARG A 305 25.31 -46.18 -21.92
N GLN A 306 26.43 -46.40 -21.23
CA GLN A 306 27.66 -46.79 -21.93
C GLN A 306 27.37 -48.10 -22.70
N PRO A 307 27.77 -48.19 -23.98
CA PRO A 307 27.57 -49.41 -24.74
C PRO A 307 28.32 -50.55 -24.04
N VAL A 308 27.62 -51.63 -23.73
CA VAL A 308 28.25 -52.88 -23.31
C VAL A 308 29.01 -53.39 -24.53
N ILE A 309 30.34 -53.28 -24.48
CA ILE A 309 31.23 -53.91 -25.45
C ILE A 309 31.24 -55.40 -25.08
N PHE A 310 30.70 -56.24 -25.97
CA PHE A 310 30.84 -57.69 -25.89
C PHE A 310 32.28 -58.11 -26.21
#